data_AF-A0A444I365-F1
#
_entry.id   AF-A0A444I365-F1
#
_cell.length_a   1.000
_cell.length_b   1.000
_cell.length_c   1.000
_cell.angle_alpha   90.00
_cell.angle_beta   90.00
_cell.angle_gamma   90.00
#
_symmetry.space_group_name_H-M   'P 1'
#
loop_
_entity.id
_entity.type
_entity.pdbx_description
1 polymer ?
#
loop_
_entity_poly.entity_id
_entity_poly.type
_entity_poly.pdbx_seq_one_letter_code
_entity_poly.pdbx_strand_id
1 'polypeptide(L)'
;MTRLARVDMDAVAPLYPSNKVAGRVAARGEHFEWEPNQATKIHSADPLAVRRPTENELSRPDYVDLTGSRLGRLTVIGVAAEIIGNGQKWVVRCVCGAYETRKARYIKACVAGNNPGSSDPMCDACGYTRKLQLGYHNPKKAAAAAEAIMEAARA
;
A
#
# COMPACT_ATOMS: atom_id res chain seq x y z
N MET A 1 27.11 -14.18 -13.19
CA MET A 1 28.10 -13.18 -12.76
C MET A 1 27.58 -12.46 -11.53
N THR A 2 27.96 -12.95 -10.36
CA THR A 2 27.58 -12.46 -9.03
C THR A 2 28.29 -11.14 -8.73
N ARG A 3 27.65 -10.00 -9.01
CA ARG A 3 28.12 -8.65 -8.61
C ARG A 3 27.65 -8.29 -7.19
N LEU A 4 27.84 -9.19 -6.23
CA LEU A 4 27.74 -8.88 -4.80
C LEU A 4 29.08 -9.18 -4.10
N ALA A 5 30.18 -9.05 -4.84
CA ALA A 5 31.50 -9.16 -4.26
C ALA A 5 31.73 -7.96 -3.34
N ARG A 6 31.53 -8.22 -2.04
CA ARG A 6 32.13 -7.54 -0.90
C ARG A 6 31.46 -6.20 -0.52
N VAL A 7 30.27 -6.29 0.06
CA VAL A 7 29.77 -5.22 0.94
C VAL A 7 30.67 -5.22 2.18
N ASP A 8 31.47 -4.18 2.34
CA ASP A 8 32.23 -3.93 3.55
C ASP A 8 31.26 -3.45 4.64
N MET A 9 30.88 -4.36 5.52
CA MET A 9 29.89 -4.09 6.57
C MET A 9 30.39 -3.05 7.59
N ASP A 10 31.72 -2.89 7.74
CA ASP A 10 32.32 -1.89 8.62
C ASP A 10 32.29 -0.49 7.97
N ALA A 11 32.30 -0.40 6.65
CA ALA A 11 32.05 0.84 5.92
C ALA A 11 30.55 1.21 5.85
N VAL A 12 29.66 0.23 5.90
CA VAL A 12 28.19 0.42 5.87
C VAL A 12 27.60 0.75 7.24
N ALA A 13 28.17 0.20 8.32
CA ALA A 13 27.67 0.42 9.68
C ALA A 13 27.62 1.91 10.12
N PRO A 14 28.60 2.78 9.77
CA PRO A 14 28.53 4.22 10.05
C PRO A 14 27.59 4.99 9.12
N LEU A 15 27.23 4.42 7.97
CA LEU A 15 26.26 5.00 7.02
C LEU A 15 24.81 4.70 7.43
N TYR A 16 24.60 3.77 8.36
CA TYR A 16 23.31 3.64 9.02
C TYR A 16 23.04 4.91 9.83
N PRO A 17 21.87 5.55 9.69
CA PRO A 17 21.52 6.76 10.43
C PRO A 17 21.15 6.40 11.89
N SER A 18 22.03 5.71 12.61
CA SER A 18 21.83 5.26 13.98
C SER A 18 22.64 6.12 14.95
N ASN A 19 22.15 7.33 15.24
CA ASN A 19 22.68 8.14 16.34
C ASN A 19 22.06 7.72 17.69
N LYS A 20 22.54 8.28 18.81
CA LYS A 20 22.02 8.00 20.17
C LYS A 20 20.50 8.20 20.29
N VAL A 21 19.93 9.16 19.53
CA VAL A 21 18.50 9.43 19.51
C VAL A 21 17.76 8.32 18.77
N ALA A 22 18.22 7.94 17.58
CA ALA A 22 17.68 6.82 16.81
C ALA A 22 17.78 5.50 17.59
N GLY A 23 18.90 5.25 18.27
CA GLY A 23 19.08 4.10 19.16
C GLY A 23 18.06 4.10 20.31
N ARG A 24 17.78 5.26 20.93
CA ARG A 24 16.77 5.35 22.00
C ARG A 24 15.34 5.14 21.49
N VAL A 25 15.02 5.65 20.30
CA VAL A 25 13.72 5.48 19.65
C VAL A 25 13.49 4.03 19.22
N ALA A 26 14.53 3.36 18.73
CA ALA A 26 14.43 1.98 18.25
C ALA A 26 14.59 0.90 19.34
N ALA A 27 15.28 1.19 20.46
CA ALA A 27 15.66 0.19 21.47
C ALA A 27 14.54 -0.23 22.44
N ARG A 28 13.52 0.60 22.66
CA ARG A 28 12.39 0.30 23.56
C ARG A 28 11.09 0.77 22.94
N GLY A 29 10.28 -0.17 22.47
CA GLY A 29 8.95 0.09 21.94
C GLY A 29 8.38 -1.14 21.23
N GLU A 30 7.06 -1.22 21.20
CA GLU A 30 6.37 -2.11 20.26
C GLU A 30 6.49 -1.48 18.87
N HIS A 31 7.24 -2.14 17.98
CA HIS A 31 7.33 -1.71 16.58
C HIS A 31 6.02 -2.06 15.89
N PHE A 32 5.27 -1.04 15.50
CA PHE A 32 4.05 -1.24 14.73
C PHE A 32 4.41 -1.36 13.24
N GLU A 33 4.53 -2.60 12.77
CA GLU A 33 4.60 -2.88 11.34
C GLU A 33 3.19 -2.93 10.76
N TRP A 34 2.87 -1.96 9.89
CA TRP A 34 1.63 -1.96 9.16
C TRP A 34 1.71 -2.93 7.99
N GLU A 35 0.76 -3.85 7.90
CA GLU A 35 0.58 -4.70 6.74
C GLU A 35 -0.70 -4.35 5.98
N PRO A 36 -0.65 -4.30 4.64
CA PRO A 36 -1.83 -4.10 3.81
C PRO A 36 -2.78 -5.29 3.89
N ASN A 37 -4.07 -5.05 3.65
CA ASN A 37 -5.01 -6.16 3.45
C ASN A 37 -4.80 -6.78 2.06
N GLN A 38 -4.00 -7.85 2.03
CA GLN A 38 -3.62 -8.56 0.81
C GLN A 38 -4.73 -9.46 0.24
N ALA A 39 -5.81 -9.71 0.99
CA ALA A 39 -6.86 -10.66 0.59
C ALA A 39 -7.60 -10.23 -0.69
N THR A 40 -7.77 -8.92 -0.91
CA THR A 40 -8.55 -8.39 -2.04
C THR A 40 -7.71 -7.64 -3.06
N LYS A 41 -6.50 -7.21 -2.71
CA LYS A 41 -5.64 -6.33 -3.52
C LYS A 41 -4.19 -6.53 -3.12
N ILE A 42 -3.30 -6.33 -4.07
CA ILE A 42 -1.85 -6.31 -3.81
C ILE A 42 -1.50 -4.88 -3.46
N HIS A 43 -0.61 -4.71 -2.48
CA HIS A 43 0.05 -3.45 -2.18
C HIS A 43 1.54 -3.73 -2.11
N SER A 44 2.33 -2.99 -2.88
CA SER A 44 3.78 -3.15 -2.94
C SER A 44 4.47 -1.80 -3.07
N ALA A 45 5.64 -1.66 -2.47
CA ALA A 45 6.53 -0.53 -2.75
C ALA A 45 7.14 -0.65 -4.16
N ASP A 46 7.32 -1.89 -4.64
CA ASP A 46 7.93 -2.18 -5.93
C ASP A 46 6.89 -2.14 -7.07
N PRO A 47 7.31 -1.81 -8.31
CA PRO A 47 6.44 -1.83 -9.47
C PRO A 47 5.78 -3.20 -9.68
N LEU A 48 4.45 -3.20 -9.79
CA LEU A 48 3.69 -4.41 -10.11
C LEU A 48 3.71 -4.67 -11.62
N ALA A 49 3.80 -5.94 -12.01
CA ALA A 49 3.82 -6.35 -13.39
C ALA A 49 2.49 -6.00 -14.10
N VAL A 50 2.61 -5.35 -15.26
CA VAL A 50 1.49 -5.03 -16.15
C VAL A 50 1.59 -5.81 -17.45
N ARG A 51 0.45 -6.10 -18.06
CA ARG A 51 0.35 -6.75 -19.36
C ARG A 51 -0.43 -5.90 -20.35
N ARG A 52 -0.27 -6.19 -21.63
CA ARG A 52 -1.17 -5.67 -22.66
C ARG A 52 -2.56 -6.33 -22.55
N PRO A 53 -3.64 -5.60 -22.84
CA PRO A 53 -4.97 -6.19 -23.01
C PRO A 53 -4.93 -7.25 -24.12
N THR A 54 -5.72 -8.30 -23.99
CA THR A 54 -5.84 -9.33 -25.03
C THR A 54 -6.86 -8.91 -26.09
N GLU A 55 -6.79 -9.50 -27.29
CA GLU A 55 -7.75 -9.23 -28.37
C GLU A 55 -9.21 -9.44 -27.92
N ASN A 56 -9.44 -10.50 -27.13
CA ASN A 56 -10.74 -10.81 -26.56
C ASN A 56 -11.24 -9.76 -25.57
N GLU A 57 -10.34 -9.08 -24.85
CA GLU A 57 -10.72 -7.97 -23.97
C GLU A 57 -11.06 -6.73 -24.79
N LEU A 58 -10.26 -6.42 -25.81
CA LEU A 58 -10.47 -5.26 -26.69
C LEU A 58 -11.76 -5.37 -27.52
N SER A 59 -12.14 -6.59 -27.89
CA SER A 59 -13.35 -6.86 -28.69
C SER A 59 -14.65 -6.66 -27.90
N ARG A 60 -14.57 -6.55 -26.56
CA ARG A 60 -15.75 -6.40 -25.71
C ARG A 60 -16.24 -4.95 -25.70
N PRO A 61 -17.53 -4.69 -25.94
CA PRO A 61 -18.06 -3.32 -25.98
C PRO A 61 -18.01 -2.60 -24.63
N ASP A 62 -17.94 -3.35 -23.52
CA ASP A 62 -17.81 -2.81 -22.16
C ASP A 62 -16.35 -2.54 -21.75
N TYR A 63 -15.40 -2.94 -22.57
CA TYR A 63 -13.98 -2.68 -22.34
C TYR A 63 -13.67 -1.22 -22.60
N VAL A 64 -13.03 -0.61 -21.62
CA VAL A 64 -12.53 0.76 -21.69
C VAL A 64 -11.09 0.69 -21.20
N ASP A 65 -10.16 1.17 -22.01
CA ASP A 65 -8.79 1.32 -21.56
C ASP A 65 -8.71 2.46 -20.53
N LEU A 66 -8.31 2.10 -19.31
CA LEU A 66 -8.20 3.04 -18.20
C LEU A 66 -6.76 3.54 -18.01
N THR A 67 -5.82 3.08 -18.84
CA THR A 67 -4.41 3.46 -18.75
C THR A 67 -4.22 4.97 -18.76
N GLY A 68 -3.41 5.51 -17.85
CA GLY A 68 -3.19 6.95 -17.71
C GLY A 68 -4.28 7.72 -16.95
N SER A 69 -5.42 7.10 -16.64
CA SER A 69 -6.49 7.75 -15.87
C SER A 69 -6.01 8.12 -14.47
N ARG A 70 -6.44 9.29 -13.98
CA ARG A 70 -6.15 9.77 -12.62
C ARG A 70 -7.42 9.71 -11.77
N LEU A 71 -7.29 9.19 -10.56
CA LEU A 71 -8.35 9.15 -9.56
C LEU A 71 -7.78 9.60 -8.21
N GLY A 72 -8.10 10.82 -7.78
CA GLY A 72 -7.51 11.42 -6.58
C GLY A 72 -5.98 11.37 -6.60
N ARG A 73 -5.39 10.58 -5.71
CA ARG A 73 -3.93 10.41 -5.56
C ARG A 73 -3.35 9.23 -6.33
N LEU A 74 -4.17 8.50 -7.10
CA LEU A 74 -3.76 7.32 -7.85
C LEU A 74 -3.73 7.62 -9.36
N THR A 75 -2.76 7.03 -10.05
CA THR A 75 -2.65 7.03 -11.52
C THR A 75 -2.66 5.59 -12.02
N VAL A 76 -3.48 5.28 -13.01
CA VAL A 76 -3.55 3.93 -13.60
C VAL A 76 -2.36 3.70 -14.53
N ILE A 77 -1.63 2.60 -14.30
CA ILE A 77 -0.44 2.21 -15.07
C ILE A 77 -0.80 1.22 -16.19
N GLY A 78 -1.74 0.31 -15.94
CA GLY A 78 -2.19 -0.66 -16.94
C GLY A 78 -2.92 -1.84 -16.33
N VAL A 79 -3.23 -2.84 -17.16
CA VAL A 79 -3.87 -4.08 -16.73
C VAL A 79 -2.86 -4.93 -15.95
N ALA A 80 -3.26 -5.43 -14.78
CA ALA A 80 -2.40 -6.27 -13.97
C ALA A 80 -2.09 -7.60 -14.69
N ALA A 81 -0.82 -8.00 -14.69
CA ALA A 81 -0.41 -9.31 -15.20
C ALA A 81 -0.93 -10.44 -14.29
N GLU A 82 -0.83 -10.23 -12.98
CA GLU A 82 -1.31 -11.16 -11.97
C GLU A 82 -2.76 -10.86 -11.57
N ILE A 83 -3.61 -11.86 -11.70
CA ILE A 83 -5.02 -11.78 -11.30
C ILE A 83 -5.17 -12.42 -9.92
N ILE A 84 -5.35 -11.60 -8.89
CA ILE A 84 -5.73 -12.09 -7.57
C ILE A 84 -7.25 -12.04 -7.42
N GLY A 85 -7.89 -13.19 -7.20
CA GLY A 85 -9.34 -13.29 -7.04
C GLY A 85 -10.12 -13.05 -8.34
N ASN A 86 -11.38 -12.60 -8.22
CA ASN A 86 -12.28 -12.52 -9.37
C ASN A 86 -12.21 -11.18 -10.12
N GLY A 87 -12.05 -11.29 -11.45
CA GLY A 87 -12.18 -10.18 -12.41
C GLY A 87 -10.88 -9.46 -12.74
N GLN A 88 -10.91 -8.69 -13.84
CA GLN A 88 -9.77 -7.91 -14.30
C GLN A 88 -9.40 -6.81 -13.28
N LYS A 89 -8.12 -6.78 -12.92
CA LYS A 89 -7.53 -5.77 -12.05
C LYS A 89 -6.57 -4.89 -12.83
N TRP A 90 -6.43 -3.67 -12.34
CA TRP A 90 -5.57 -2.64 -12.89
C TRP A 90 -4.52 -2.25 -11.87
N VAL A 91 -3.28 -2.14 -12.32
CA VAL A 91 -2.18 -1.61 -11.51
C VAL A 91 -2.32 -0.09 -11.48
N VAL A 92 -2.29 0.46 -10.27
CA VAL A 92 -2.29 1.89 -10.02
C VAL A 92 -1.05 2.26 -9.21
N ARG A 93 -0.52 3.45 -9.45
CA ARG A 93 0.55 4.07 -8.68
C ARG A 93 0.00 5.21 -7.85
N CYS A 94 0.27 5.19 -6.55
CA CYS A 94 -0.04 6.29 -5.65
C CYS A 94 1.04 7.36 -5.71
N VAL A 95 0.68 8.61 -5.39
CA VAL A 95 1.65 9.72 -5.28
C VAL A 95 2.75 9.48 -4.23
N CYS A 96 2.53 8.58 -3.26
CA CYS A 96 3.56 8.19 -2.30
C CYS A 96 4.61 7.22 -2.88
N GLY A 97 4.43 6.77 -4.13
CA GLY A 97 5.33 5.83 -4.80
C GLY A 97 4.83 4.38 -4.83
N ALA A 98 3.98 3.97 -3.88
CA ALA A 98 3.49 2.60 -3.78
C ALA A 98 2.55 2.21 -4.94
N TYR A 99 2.56 0.94 -5.29
CA TYR A 99 1.74 0.32 -6.32
C TYR A 99 0.67 -0.57 -5.72
N GLU A 100 -0.51 -0.58 -6.33
CA GLU A 100 -1.62 -1.42 -5.91
C GLU A 100 -2.44 -1.97 -7.06
N THR A 101 -3.22 -3.01 -6.79
CA THR A 101 -4.26 -3.47 -7.71
C THR A 101 -5.66 -2.95 -7.33
N ARG A 102 -6.37 -2.38 -8.30
CA ARG A 102 -7.75 -1.90 -8.15
C ARG A 102 -8.68 -2.52 -9.21
N LYS A 103 -9.96 -2.64 -8.86
CA LYS A 103 -10.98 -3.17 -9.78
C LYS A 103 -11.38 -2.09 -10.79
N ALA A 104 -11.63 -2.49 -12.04
CA ALA A 104 -12.07 -1.58 -13.10
C ALA A 104 -13.31 -0.75 -12.68
N ARG A 105 -14.31 -1.39 -12.04
CA ARG A 105 -15.52 -0.72 -11.55
C ARG A 105 -15.25 0.44 -10.60
N TYR A 106 -14.24 0.30 -9.74
CA TYR A 106 -13.87 1.33 -8.76
C TYR A 106 -13.22 2.51 -9.47
N ILE A 107 -12.33 2.23 -10.43
CA ILE A 107 -11.66 3.27 -11.22
C ILE A 107 -12.69 4.05 -12.05
N LYS A 108 -13.56 3.34 -12.78
CA LYS A 108 -14.64 3.96 -13.57
C LYS A 108 -15.53 4.86 -12.71
N ALA A 109 -15.92 4.40 -11.52
CA ALA A 109 -16.72 5.20 -10.58
C ALA A 109 -16.00 6.47 -10.11
N CYS A 110 -14.72 6.37 -9.75
CA CYS A 110 -13.94 7.52 -9.30
C CYS A 110 -13.70 8.54 -10.42
N VAL A 111 -13.39 8.08 -11.64
CA VAL A 111 -13.21 8.95 -12.82
C VAL A 111 -14.50 9.67 -13.18
N ALA A 112 -15.65 9.02 -12.99
CA ALA A 112 -16.97 9.62 -13.18
C ALA A 112 -17.38 10.58 -12.04
N GLY A 113 -16.54 10.83 -11.03
CA GLY A 113 -16.86 11.66 -9.86
C GLY A 113 -17.69 10.97 -8.77
N ASN A 114 -18.09 9.72 -8.99
CA ASN A 114 -18.88 8.92 -8.05
C ASN A 114 -17.94 8.11 -7.13
N ASN A 115 -17.07 8.78 -6.38
CA ASN A 115 -16.16 8.10 -5.45
C ASN A 115 -16.97 7.39 -4.35
N PRO A 116 -16.87 6.05 -4.21
CA PRO A 116 -17.63 5.32 -3.19
C PRO A 116 -17.05 5.48 -1.76
N GLY A 117 -15.89 6.11 -1.62
CA GLY A 117 -15.24 6.35 -0.31
C GLY A 117 -15.48 7.76 0.23
N SER A 118 -15.38 7.93 1.55
CA SER A 118 -15.45 9.24 2.22
C SER A 118 -14.23 10.12 1.97
N SER A 119 -13.13 9.54 1.48
CA SER A 119 -11.86 10.21 1.24
C SER A 119 -11.44 10.08 -0.22
N ASP A 120 -10.58 10.99 -0.68
CA ASP A 120 -9.91 10.87 -1.97
C ASP A 120 -9.29 9.48 -2.18
N PRO A 121 -9.38 8.90 -3.39
CA PRO A 121 -8.73 7.64 -3.70
C PRO A 121 -7.22 7.73 -3.46
N MET A 122 -6.69 6.78 -2.68
CA MET A 122 -5.27 6.67 -2.33
C MET A 122 -4.91 5.21 -2.04
N CYS A 123 -3.62 4.91 -1.90
CA CYS A 123 -3.21 3.57 -1.50
C CYS A 123 -3.62 3.27 -0.05
N ASP A 124 -3.68 1.98 0.29
CA ASP A 124 -4.05 1.50 1.61
C ASP A 124 -3.14 2.05 2.70
N ALA A 125 -1.83 2.16 2.45
CA ALA A 125 -0.89 2.76 3.38
C ALA A 125 -1.24 4.22 3.66
N CYS A 126 -1.38 5.03 2.60
CA CYS A 126 -1.80 6.44 2.73
C CYS A 126 -3.16 6.58 3.42
N GLY A 127 -4.11 5.70 3.08
CA GLY A 127 -5.44 5.68 3.69
C GLY A 127 -5.40 5.33 5.17
N TYR A 128 -4.51 4.41 5.55
CA TYR A 128 -4.26 4.05 6.94
C TYR A 128 -3.61 5.21 7.71
N THR A 129 -2.54 5.82 7.17
CA THR A 129 -1.90 7.00 7.78
C THR A 129 -2.89 8.15 7.95
N ARG A 130 -3.73 8.42 6.95
CA ARG A 130 -4.73 9.49 7.04
C ARG A 130 -5.74 9.22 8.15
N LYS A 131 -6.15 7.96 8.37
CA LYS A 131 -7.03 7.60 9.48
C LYS A 131 -6.38 7.88 10.83
N LEU A 132 -5.11 7.51 11.00
CA LEU A 132 -4.35 7.81 12.22
C LEU A 132 -4.24 9.31 12.49
N GLN A 133 -3.94 10.11 11.45
CA GLN A 133 -3.87 11.58 11.57
C GLN A 133 -5.21 12.21 12.00
N LEU A 134 -6.34 11.60 11.62
CA LEU A 134 -7.67 12.03 12.04
C LEU A 134 -8.07 11.46 13.42
N GLY A 135 -7.18 10.75 14.11
CA GLY A 135 -7.45 10.15 15.41
C GLY A 135 -8.33 8.90 15.36
N TYR A 136 -8.63 8.37 14.16
CA TYR A 136 -9.35 7.11 14.05
C TYR A 136 -8.49 5.97 14.57
N HIS A 137 -8.95 5.36 15.65
CA HIS A 137 -8.40 4.15 16.22
C HIS A 137 -9.48 3.07 16.25
N ASN A 138 -9.07 1.81 16.24
CA ASN A 138 -10.01 0.72 16.44
C ASN A 138 -10.25 0.58 17.96
N PRO A 139 -11.45 0.87 18.48
CA PRO A 139 -11.70 0.91 19.93
C PRO A 139 -11.45 -0.44 20.59
N LYS A 140 -11.72 -1.55 19.90
CA LYS A 140 -11.44 -2.90 20.43
C LYS A 140 -9.95 -3.15 20.57
N LYS A 141 -9.16 -2.77 19.57
CA LYS A 141 -7.69 -2.89 19.64
C LYS A 141 -7.10 -1.96 20.70
N ALA A 142 -7.63 -0.74 20.83
CA ALA A 142 -7.21 0.21 21.86
C ALA A 142 -7.53 -0.28 23.28
N ALA A 143 -8.71 -0.85 23.49
CA ALA A 143 -9.09 -1.46 24.77
C ALA A 143 -8.18 -2.65 25.14
N ALA A 144 -7.93 -3.56 24.21
CA ALA A 144 -7.04 -4.69 24.42
C ALA A 144 -5.59 -4.25 24.75
N ALA A 145 -5.09 -3.22 24.05
CA ALA A 145 -3.78 -2.64 24.36
C ALA A 145 -3.75 -1.99 25.75
N ALA A 146 -4.80 -1.27 26.14
CA ALA A 146 -4.90 -0.67 27.47
C ALA A 146 -4.93 -1.73 28.58
N GLU A 147 -5.64 -2.85 28.36
CA GLU A 147 -5.67 -3.98 29.29
C GLU A 147 -4.29 -4.61 29.46
N ALA A 148 -3.58 -4.89 28.36
CA ALA A 148 -2.22 -5.42 28.40
C ALA A 148 -1.23 -4.50 29.13
N ILE A 149 -1.34 -3.18 28.93
CA ILE A 149 -0.50 -2.19 29.65
C ILE A 149 -0.80 -2.21 31.15
N MET A 150 -2.07 -2.29 31.54
CA MET A 150 -2.47 -2.38 32.96
C MET A 150 -1.99 -3.67 33.61
N GLU A 151 -1.99 -4.79 32.88
CA GLU A 151 -1.47 -6.07 33.36
C GLU A 151 0.05 -6.04 33.52
N ALA A 152 0.77 -5.50 32.52
CA ALA A 152 2.23 -5.35 32.59
C ALA A 152 2.69 -4.41 33.71
N ALA A 153 1.89 -3.39 34.05
CA ALA A 153 2.17 -2.49 35.18
C ALA A 153 1.90 -3.11 36.56
N ARG A 154 1.20 -4.25 36.62
CA ARG A 154 0.96 -5.00 37.87
C ARG A 154 2.02 -6.07 38.16
N ALA A 155 2.79 -6.47 37.15
CA ALA A 155 3.90 -7.43 37.25
C ALA A 155 5.22 -6.75 37.65
#